data_AF-A0A139M918-F1
#
_entry.id   AF-A0A139M918-F1
#
_cell.length_a   1.000
_cell.length_b   1.000
_cell.length_c   1.000
_cell.angle_alpha   90.00
_cell.angle_beta   90.00
_cell.angle_gamma   90.00
#
_symmetry.space_group_name_H-M   'P 1'
#
loop_
_entity.id
_entity.type
_entity.pdbx_description
1 polymer ?
#
loop_
_entity_poly.entity_id
_entity_poly.type
_entity_poly.pdbx_seq_one_letter_code
_entity_poly.pdbx_strand_id
1 'polypeptide(L)'
;MFIGVGLALLANIYMPSNERLLENNLNILEKEFKNISAHLVICLNQKQDLQDLVAQCDNLLELIDASSKIATEKSENNLLRNNTFYQRYFDMRHIQITLLKDIIMKLEEIDVDSTHIAEISNIFETLSLTYAAHNDGSELLKKIENAYSHYRQMDLPQTREEFENRAGLFQVLQLLELLIQEKNTFALNQTNNAS
;
A
#
# COMPACT_ATOMS: atom_id res chain seq x y z
N MET A 1 31.05 38.66 -27.88
CA MET A 1 29.74 38.03 -27.62
C MET A 1 29.97 36.62 -27.11
N PHE A 2 30.37 36.46 -25.84
CA PHE A 2 30.67 35.15 -25.23
C PHE A 2 30.63 35.26 -23.71
N ILE A 3 29.45 35.48 -23.12
CA ILE A 3 29.17 35.08 -21.72
C ILE A 3 27.67 34.77 -21.69
N GLY A 4 27.32 33.49 -21.64
CA GLY A 4 25.91 33.09 -21.63
C GLY A 4 25.61 31.59 -21.68
N VAL A 5 26.63 30.71 -21.72
CA VAL A 5 26.40 29.25 -21.81
C VAL A 5 27.04 28.48 -20.63
N GLY A 6 27.90 29.11 -19.82
CA GLY A 6 28.63 28.42 -18.75
C GLY A 6 27.91 28.32 -17.40
N LEU A 7 26.90 29.15 -17.12
CA LEU A 7 26.24 29.20 -15.81
C LEU A 7 25.03 28.27 -15.69
N ALA A 8 24.47 27.80 -16.81
CA ALA A 8 23.37 26.84 -16.78
C ALA A 8 23.81 25.41 -16.39
N LEU A 9 25.09 25.05 -16.63
CA LEU A 9 25.61 23.71 -16.36
C LEU A 9 26.14 23.50 -14.93
N LEU A 10 26.38 24.57 -14.17
CA LEU A 10 26.88 24.47 -12.80
C LEU A 10 25.77 24.35 -11.75
N ALA A 11 24.53 24.71 -12.09
CA ALA A 11 23.39 24.55 -11.20
C ALA A 11 23.01 23.08 -10.94
N ASN A 12 23.47 22.14 -11.79
CA ASN A 12 23.11 20.72 -11.68
C ASN A 12 24.08 19.88 -10.82
N ILE A 13 25.13 20.48 -10.25
CA ILE A 13 26.22 19.75 -9.58
C ILE A 13 26.19 19.91 -8.05
N TYR A 14 25.32 20.76 -7.48
CA TYR A 14 25.29 21.01 -6.03
C TYR A 14 23.88 21.02 -5.40
N MET A 15 23.06 20.04 -5.78
CA MET A 15 21.96 19.53 -4.94
C MET A 15 22.18 18.02 -4.79
N PRO A 16 22.12 17.42 -3.58
CA PRO A 16 21.78 16.00 -3.50
C PRO A 16 20.40 15.90 -4.13
N SER A 17 20.31 15.36 -5.36
CA SER A 17 19.13 15.54 -6.21
C SER A 17 17.86 15.13 -5.46
N ASN A 18 16.79 15.94 -5.52
CA ASN A 18 15.46 15.59 -5.01
C ASN A 18 15.05 14.17 -5.42
N GLU A 19 15.56 13.67 -6.55
CA GLU A 19 15.44 12.29 -7.02
C GLU A 19 15.97 11.24 -6.05
N ARG A 20 17.18 11.40 -5.49
CA ARG A 20 17.73 10.49 -4.48
C ARG A 20 16.89 10.49 -3.22
N LEU A 21 16.35 11.64 -2.83
CA LEU A 21 15.45 11.76 -1.69
C LEU A 21 14.13 11.01 -1.95
N LEU A 22 13.52 11.23 -3.12
CA LEU A 22 12.28 10.53 -3.52
C LEU A 22 12.49 9.02 -3.63
N GLU A 23 13.62 8.58 -4.17
CA GLU A 23 13.99 7.16 -4.24
C GLU A 23 14.20 6.56 -2.85
N ASN A 24 14.88 7.27 -1.95
CA ASN A 24 15.04 6.83 -0.57
C ASN A 24 13.69 6.73 0.16
N ASN A 25 12.83 7.73 0.03
CA ASN A 25 11.50 7.72 0.65
C ASN A 25 10.62 6.60 0.09
N LEU A 26 10.69 6.34 -1.21
CA LEU A 26 10.04 5.19 -1.86
C LEU A 26 10.49 3.87 -1.20
N ASN A 27 11.79 3.67 -1.02
CA ASN A 27 12.33 2.46 -0.41
C ASN A 27 11.93 2.30 1.06
N ILE A 28 11.90 3.41 1.81
CA ILE A 28 11.37 3.43 3.18
C ILE A 28 9.91 2.99 3.19
N LEU A 29 9.07 3.56 2.32
CA LEU A 29 7.65 3.20 2.24
C LEU A 29 7.42 1.74 1.86
N GLU A 30 8.18 1.19 0.91
CA GLU A 30 8.06 -0.24 0.56
C GLU A 30 8.40 -1.15 1.74
N LYS A 31 9.45 -0.80 2.48
CA LYS A 31 9.89 -1.58 3.64
C LYS A 31 8.87 -1.49 4.77
N GLU A 32 8.44 -0.29 5.14
CA GLU A 32 7.52 -0.11 6.25
C GLU A 32 6.13 -0.66 5.96
N PHE A 33 5.66 -0.59 4.71
CA PHE A 33 4.42 -1.25 4.31
C PHE A 33 4.46 -2.77 4.56
N LYS A 34 5.59 -3.43 4.26
CA LYS A 34 5.78 -4.85 4.56
C LYS A 34 5.86 -5.11 6.06
N ASN A 35 6.56 -4.25 6.79
CA ASN A 35 6.71 -4.39 8.24
C ASN A 35 5.35 -4.31 8.94
N ILE A 36 4.52 -3.31 8.60
CA ILE A 36 3.16 -3.18 9.14
C ILE A 36 2.33 -4.40 8.79
N SER A 37 2.41 -4.88 7.55
CA SER A 37 1.69 -6.09 7.11
C SER A 37 2.11 -7.34 7.90
N ALA A 38 3.42 -7.53 8.14
CA ALA A 38 3.93 -8.64 8.93
C ALA A 38 3.57 -8.51 10.42
N HIS A 39 3.66 -7.30 10.98
CA HIS A 39 3.33 -7.04 12.37
C HIS A 39 1.85 -7.22 12.64
N LEU A 40 0.98 -6.84 11.69
CA LEU A 40 -0.45 -7.14 11.76
C LEU A 40 -0.73 -8.63 11.92
N VAL A 41 -0.04 -9.51 11.16
CA VAL A 41 -0.19 -10.97 11.31
C VAL A 41 0.18 -11.42 12.72
N ILE A 42 1.25 -10.87 13.29
CA ILE A 42 1.67 -11.17 14.67
C ILE A 42 0.58 -10.73 15.66
N CYS A 43 0.08 -9.50 15.53
CA CYS A 43 -0.93 -8.97 16.44
C CYS A 43 -2.24 -9.77 16.37
N LEU A 44 -2.69 -10.14 15.17
CA LEU A 44 -3.89 -10.96 14.98
C LEU A 44 -3.73 -12.35 15.63
N ASN A 45 -2.59 -13.00 15.42
CA ASN A 45 -2.33 -14.34 15.97
C ASN A 45 -2.16 -14.33 17.50
N GLN A 46 -1.62 -13.24 18.06
CA GLN A 46 -1.35 -13.09 19.49
C GLN A 46 -2.44 -12.31 20.23
N LYS A 47 -3.49 -11.86 19.53
CA LYS A 47 -4.56 -10.99 20.04
C LYS A 47 -4.00 -9.73 20.75
N GLN A 48 -3.00 -9.11 20.13
CA GLN A 48 -2.42 -7.86 20.62
C GLN A 48 -3.22 -6.65 20.12
N ASP A 49 -3.07 -5.55 20.83
CA ASP A 49 -3.60 -4.25 20.43
C ASP A 49 -3.02 -3.78 19.08
N LEU A 50 -3.86 -3.14 18.28
CA LEU A 50 -3.54 -2.68 16.93
C LEU A 50 -3.24 -1.18 16.85
N GLN A 51 -3.40 -0.44 17.96
CA GLN A 51 -3.24 1.03 17.97
C GLN A 51 -1.87 1.50 17.47
N ASP A 52 -0.80 0.78 17.77
CA ASP A 52 0.55 1.11 17.29
C ASP A 52 0.64 1.01 15.75
N LEU A 53 -0.01 0.03 15.13
CA LEU A 53 -0.05 -0.11 13.67
C LEU A 53 -0.79 1.04 12.99
N VAL A 54 -1.86 1.53 13.64
CA VAL A 54 -2.60 2.71 13.17
C VAL A 54 -1.69 3.94 13.18
N ALA A 55 -0.94 4.15 14.27
CA ALA A 55 0.02 5.26 14.37
C ALA A 55 1.16 5.13 13.34
N GLN A 56 1.64 3.91 13.06
CA GLN A 56 2.61 3.67 12.00
C GLN A 56 2.06 4.04 10.62
N CYS A 57 0.79 3.73 10.33
CA CYS A 57 0.16 4.15 9.08
C CYS A 57 0.10 5.68 8.95
N ASP A 58 -0.25 6.39 10.03
CA ASP A 58 -0.28 7.86 10.05
C ASP A 58 1.10 8.47 9.75
N ASN A 59 2.16 7.94 10.36
CA ASN A 59 3.53 8.38 10.06
C ASN A 59 3.92 8.17 8.59
N LEU A 60 3.47 7.07 7.97
CA LEU A 60 3.73 6.84 6.54
C LEU A 60 2.93 7.79 5.66
N LEU A 61 1.68 8.12 6.01
CA LEU A 61 0.88 9.12 5.29
C LEU A 61 1.56 10.49 5.30
N GLU A 62 2.09 10.93 6.45
CA GLU A 62 2.84 12.20 6.54
C GLU A 62 4.09 12.19 5.63
N LEU A 63 4.83 11.07 5.60
CA LEU A 63 5.99 10.92 4.72
C LEU A 63 5.58 10.94 3.24
N ILE A 64 4.45 10.32 2.89
CA ILE A 64 3.90 10.31 1.53
C ILE A 64 3.53 11.72 1.12
N ASP A 65 2.80 12.48 1.95
CA ASP A 65 2.38 13.84 1.65
C ASP A 65 3.58 14.77 1.40
N ALA A 66 4.61 14.68 2.24
CA ALA A 66 5.85 15.42 2.05
C ALA A 66 6.56 15.04 0.74
N SER A 67 6.58 13.75 0.41
CA SER A 67 7.21 13.24 -0.81
C SER A 67 6.43 13.60 -2.08
N SER A 68 5.10 13.54 -2.05
CA SER A 68 4.19 13.95 -3.12
C SER A 68 4.36 15.42 -3.46
N LYS A 69 4.53 16.28 -2.45
CA LYS A 69 4.81 17.70 -2.67
C LYS A 69 6.11 17.92 -3.45
N ILE A 70 7.19 17.25 -3.04
CA ILE A 70 8.49 17.32 -3.71
C ILE A 70 8.41 16.78 -5.15
N ALA A 71 7.66 15.69 -5.36
CA ALA A 71 7.44 15.11 -6.69
C ALA A 71 6.66 16.05 -7.61
N THR A 72 5.62 16.72 -7.09
CA THR A 72 4.79 17.67 -7.85
C THR A 72 5.58 18.89 -8.27
N GLU A 73 6.33 19.51 -7.35
CA GLU A 73 7.21 20.65 -7.64
C GLU A 73 8.25 20.30 -8.72
N LYS A 74 8.73 19.05 -8.77
CA LYS A 74 9.65 18.58 -9.83
C LYS A 74 8.92 18.42 -11.18
N SER A 75 7.71 17.88 -11.18
CA SER A 75 6.89 17.64 -12.38
C SER A 75 6.52 18.93 -13.10
N GLU A 76 6.13 19.97 -12.35
CA GLU A 76 5.79 21.29 -12.90
C GLU A 76 6.99 21.96 -13.61
N ASN A 77 8.21 21.66 -13.16
CA ASN A 77 9.44 22.24 -13.70
C ASN A 77 10.03 21.45 -14.90
N ASN A 78 9.53 20.25 -15.21
CA ASN A 78 9.99 19.48 -16.36
C ASN A 78 8.96 18.38 -16.72
N LEU A 79 8.28 18.50 -17.87
CA LEU A 79 7.19 17.60 -18.30
C LEU A 79 7.69 16.27 -18.92
N LEU A 80 8.81 15.72 -18.41
CA LEU A 80 9.39 14.48 -18.92
C LEU A 80 8.87 13.25 -18.14
N ARG A 81 8.77 12.11 -18.82
CA ARG A 81 8.19 10.83 -18.32
C ARG A 81 8.68 10.37 -16.93
N ASN A 82 9.95 10.60 -16.59
CA ASN A 82 10.51 10.21 -15.27
C ASN A 82 9.95 11.07 -14.12
N ASN A 83 9.47 12.28 -14.40
CA ASN A 83 8.95 13.16 -13.35
C ASN A 83 7.56 12.77 -12.87
N THR A 84 6.72 12.18 -13.72
CA THR A 84 5.38 11.72 -13.33
C THR A 84 5.38 10.38 -12.59
N PHE A 85 6.49 9.62 -12.65
CA PHE A 85 6.60 8.32 -11.98
C PHE A 85 6.45 8.44 -10.47
N TYR A 86 7.25 9.32 -9.84
CA TYR A 86 7.23 9.49 -8.39
C TYR A 86 5.87 9.94 -7.89
N GLN A 87 5.28 10.95 -8.55
CA GLN A 87 3.93 11.43 -8.21
C GLN A 87 2.92 10.27 -8.22
N ARG A 88 2.82 9.54 -9.34
CA ARG A 88 1.90 8.41 -9.45
C ARG A 88 2.16 7.30 -8.44
N TYR A 89 3.43 7.08 -8.09
CA TYR A 89 3.81 6.10 -7.07
C TYR A 89 3.32 6.53 -5.68
N PHE A 90 3.55 7.78 -5.29
CA PHE A 90 3.12 8.29 -3.99
C PHE A 90 1.60 8.40 -3.91
N ASP A 91 0.90 8.77 -4.98
CA ASP A 91 -0.57 8.76 -5.05
C ASP A 91 -1.13 7.35 -4.79
N MET A 92 -0.60 6.34 -5.50
CA MET A 92 -0.98 4.94 -5.27
C MET A 92 -0.68 4.51 -3.82
N ARG A 93 0.52 4.85 -3.31
CA ARG A 93 0.90 4.45 -1.96
C ARG A 93 0.03 5.12 -0.90
N HIS A 94 -0.38 6.36 -1.10
CA HIS A 94 -1.32 7.04 -0.22
C HIS A 94 -2.61 6.22 -0.08
N ILE A 95 -3.25 5.86 -1.20
CA ILE A 95 -4.48 5.08 -1.21
C ILE A 95 -4.27 3.73 -0.48
N GLN A 96 -3.15 3.05 -0.74
CA GLN A 96 -2.86 1.77 -0.09
C GLN A 96 -2.68 1.86 1.42
N ILE A 97 -1.99 2.89 1.92
CA ILE A 97 -1.81 3.08 3.37
C ILE A 97 -3.14 3.47 4.02
N THR A 98 -3.95 4.30 3.37
CA THR A 98 -5.30 4.60 3.86
C THR A 98 -6.15 3.33 3.97
N LEU A 99 -6.19 2.50 2.91
CA LEU A 99 -6.92 1.23 2.94
C LEU A 99 -6.37 0.26 3.98
N LEU A 100 -5.05 0.19 4.16
CA LEU A 100 -4.43 -0.65 5.18
C LEU A 100 -4.86 -0.20 6.60
N LYS A 101 -4.86 1.10 6.85
CA LYS A 101 -5.35 1.67 8.11
C LYS A 101 -6.82 1.32 8.35
N ASP A 102 -7.67 1.47 7.34
CA ASP A 102 -9.10 1.13 7.42
C ASP A 102 -9.30 -0.37 7.73
N ILE A 103 -8.49 -1.25 7.12
CA ILE A 103 -8.50 -2.69 7.43
C ILE A 103 -8.12 -2.94 8.89
N ILE A 104 -7.04 -2.31 9.38
CA ILE A 104 -6.58 -2.49 10.76
C ILE A 104 -7.67 -2.06 11.75
N MET A 105 -8.27 -0.89 11.55
CA MET A 105 -9.36 -0.39 12.39
C MET A 105 -10.58 -1.31 12.33
N LYS A 106 -10.91 -1.84 11.14
CA LYS A 106 -12.02 -2.79 10.99
C LYS A 106 -11.75 -4.10 11.73
N LEU A 107 -10.52 -4.61 11.70
CA LEU A 107 -10.14 -5.83 12.41
C LEU A 107 -10.21 -5.67 13.94
N GLU A 108 -10.05 -4.47 14.46
CA GLU A 108 -10.24 -4.16 15.89
C GLU A 108 -11.72 -4.27 16.32
N GLU A 109 -12.66 -4.01 15.41
CA GLU A 109 -14.11 -4.05 15.67
C GLU A 109 -14.70 -5.48 15.63
N ILE A 110 -13.98 -6.46 15.06
CA ILE A 110 -14.53 -7.79 14.82
C ILE A 110 -14.13 -8.73 15.95
N ASP A 111 -15.10 -9.40 16.58
CA ASP A 111 -14.83 -10.47 17.55
C ASP A 111 -14.63 -11.78 16.80
N VAL A 112 -13.47 -11.92 16.15
CA VAL A 112 -13.26 -12.99 15.19
C VAL A 112 -12.95 -14.33 15.89
N ASP A 113 -13.67 -15.40 15.51
CA ASP A 113 -13.24 -16.76 15.83
C ASP A 113 -11.93 -17.11 15.09
N SER A 114 -11.07 -17.87 15.75
CA SER A 114 -9.69 -18.17 15.35
C SER A 114 -9.52 -18.70 13.91
N THR A 115 -10.52 -19.39 13.37
CA THR A 115 -10.50 -19.96 12.01
C THR A 115 -10.53 -18.90 10.92
N HIS A 116 -11.34 -17.85 11.05
CA HIS A 116 -11.44 -16.82 10.00
C HIS A 116 -10.26 -15.84 10.00
N ILE A 117 -9.66 -15.60 11.17
CA ILE A 117 -8.40 -14.85 11.28
C ILE A 117 -7.31 -15.51 10.45
N ALA A 118 -7.23 -16.85 10.43
CA ALA A 118 -6.16 -17.56 9.75
C ALA A 118 -6.12 -17.28 8.24
N GLU A 119 -7.29 -17.13 7.59
CA GLU A 119 -7.35 -16.80 6.16
C GLU A 119 -6.84 -15.38 5.88
N ILE A 120 -7.27 -14.41 6.69
CA ILE A 120 -6.81 -13.01 6.59
C ILE A 120 -5.30 -12.91 6.88
N SER A 121 -4.83 -13.60 7.92
CA SER A 121 -3.40 -13.69 8.27
C SER A 121 -2.57 -14.24 7.13
N ASN A 122 -3.05 -15.27 6.40
CA ASN A 122 -2.34 -15.83 5.24
C ASN A 122 -2.23 -14.81 4.08
N ILE A 123 -3.28 -14.01 3.84
CA ILE A 123 -3.23 -12.95 2.83
C ILE A 123 -2.17 -11.90 3.22
N PHE A 124 -2.17 -11.44 4.47
CA PHE A 124 -1.19 -10.45 4.96
C PHE A 124 0.24 -11.00 5.05
N GLU A 125 0.42 -12.27 5.38
CA GLU A 125 1.72 -12.93 5.33
C GLU A 125 2.26 -12.94 3.89
N THR A 126 1.42 -13.35 2.94
CA THR A 126 1.75 -13.31 1.51
C THR A 126 2.09 -11.87 1.07
N LEU A 127 1.31 -10.88 1.52
CA LEU A 127 1.56 -9.46 1.23
C LEU A 127 2.96 -9.06 1.74
N SER A 128 3.29 -9.36 3.00
CA SER A 128 4.57 -9.01 3.60
C SER A 128 5.78 -9.59 2.85
N LEU A 129 5.65 -10.81 2.32
CA LEU A 129 6.74 -11.55 1.68
C LEU A 129 6.89 -11.23 0.20
N THR A 130 5.76 -11.10 -0.51
CA THR A 130 5.74 -11.08 -1.98
C THR A 130 5.54 -9.69 -2.57
N TYR A 131 5.10 -8.71 -1.77
CA TYR A 131 4.82 -7.37 -2.28
C TYR A 131 6.14 -6.70 -2.72
N ALA A 132 6.28 -6.35 -3.98
CA ALA A 132 7.47 -5.69 -4.50
C ALA A 132 7.12 -4.81 -5.68
N ALA A 133 8.04 -3.91 -6.06
CA ALA A 133 7.90 -3.05 -7.24
C ALA A 133 7.45 -3.83 -8.50
N HIS A 134 7.91 -5.07 -8.69
CA HIS A 134 7.63 -5.92 -9.86
C HIS A 134 6.56 -7.01 -9.65
N ASN A 135 5.84 -7.04 -8.53
CA ASN A 135 4.69 -7.92 -8.34
C ASN A 135 3.41 -7.16 -8.76
N ASP A 136 2.60 -7.74 -9.65
CA ASP A 136 1.36 -7.16 -10.16
C ASP A 136 0.13 -7.39 -9.23
N GLY A 137 0.33 -8.11 -8.12
CA GLY A 137 -0.70 -8.44 -7.15
C GLY A 137 -1.58 -9.64 -7.55
N SER A 138 -1.33 -10.29 -8.69
CA SER A 138 -2.19 -11.37 -9.20
C SER A 138 -2.33 -12.56 -8.25
N GLU A 139 -1.25 -12.94 -7.55
CA GLU A 139 -1.30 -14.00 -6.54
C GLU A 139 -2.19 -13.62 -5.34
N LEU A 140 -2.09 -12.37 -4.89
CA LEU A 140 -2.89 -11.85 -3.78
C LEU A 140 -4.36 -11.77 -4.15
N LEU A 141 -4.69 -11.29 -5.36
CA LEU A 141 -6.07 -11.28 -5.87
C LEU A 141 -6.66 -12.71 -5.91
N LYS A 142 -5.88 -13.70 -6.36
CA LYS A 142 -6.33 -15.10 -6.36
C LYS A 142 -6.59 -15.63 -4.95
N LYS A 143 -5.76 -15.27 -3.97
CA LYS A 143 -5.99 -15.63 -2.56
C LYS A 143 -7.27 -15.00 -2.00
N ILE A 144 -7.53 -13.74 -2.34
CA ILE A 144 -8.76 -13.02 -1.96
C ILE A 144 -9.99 -13.69 -2.61
N GLU A 145 -9.93 -14.05 -3.89
CA GLU A 145 -11.02 -14.75 -4.59
C GLU A 145 -11.32 -16.13 -3.97
N ASN A 146 -10.28 -16.85 -3.57
CA ASN A 146 -10.44 -18.12 -2.85
C ASN A 146 -11.11 -17.91 -1.48
N ALA A 147 -10.73 -16.86 -0.73
CA ALA A 147 -11.37 -16.53 0.54
C ALA A 147 -12.86 -16.19 0.33
N TYR A 148 -13.20 -15.35 -0.65
CA TYR A 148 -14.60 -15.09 -1.01
C TYR A 148 -15.37 -16.36 -1.35
N SER A 149 -14.75 -17.27 -2.11
CA SER A 149 -15.37 -18.55 -2.48
C SER A 149 -15.62 -19.43 -1.26
N HIS A 150 -14.69 -19.46 -0.31
CA HIS A 150 -14.84 -20.16 0.96
C HIS A 150 -16.04 -19.60 1.75
N TYR A 151 -16.09 -18.29 2.00
CA TYR A 151 -17.18 -17.65 2.74
C TYR A 151 -18.56 -17.90 2.11
N ARG A 152 -18.66 -17.94 0.77
CA ARG A 152 -19.92 -18.21 0.05
C ARG A 152 -20.42 -19.65 0.18
N GLN A 153 -19.53 -20.60 0.48
CA GLN A 153 -19.87 -22.02 0.61
C GLN A 153 -20.19 -22.42 2.06
N MET A 154 -19.90 -21.55 3.02
CA MET A 154 -20.22 -21.80 4.43
C MET A 154 -21.74 -21.85 4.66
N ASP A 155 -22.14 -22.63 5.66
CA ASP A 155 -23.53 -22.61 6.15
C ASP A 155 -23.93 -21.20 6.57
N LEU A 156 -25.23 -20.88 6.44
CA LEU A 156 -25.76 -19.59 6.89
C LEU A 156 -25.42 -19.35 8.37
N PRO A 157 -25.13 -18.09 8.75
CA PRO A 157 -24.88 -17.77 10.15
C PRO A 157 -26.11 -18.11 11.00
N GLN A 158 -25.89 -18.79 12.11
CA GLN A 158 -26.95 -19.24 13.02
C GLN A 158 -27.30 -18.15 14.04
N THR A 159 -26.40 -17.20 14.26
CA THR A 159 -26.59 -16.09 15.20
C THR A 159 -26.32 -14.74 14.53
N ARG A 160 -26.84 -13.66 15.15
CA ARG A 160 -26.58 -12.28 14.73
C ARG A 160 -25.09 -11.93 14.85
N GLU A 161 -24.45 -12.36 15.93
CA GLU A 161 -23.01 -12.16 16.16
C GLU A 161 -22.17 -12.81 15.07
N GLU A 162 -22.51 -14.06 14.70
CA GLU A 162 -21.83 -14.75 13.60
C GLU A 162 -22.04 -14.03 12.25
N PHE A 163 -23.25 -13.51 12.01
CA PHE A 163 -23.52 -12.69 10.83
C PHE A 163 -22.69 -11.40 10.82
N GLU A 164 -22.64 -10.66 11.93
CA GLU A 164 -21.89 -9.40 12.05
C GLU A 164 -20.39 -9.62 11.86
N ASN A 165 -19.84 -10.69 12.45
CA ASN A 165 -18.44 -11.05 12.28
C ASN A 165 -18.10 -11.40 10.83
N ARG A 166 -18.91 -12.25 10.18
CA ARG A 166 -18.72 -12.61 8.77
C ARG A 166 -18.86 -11.40 7.85
N ALA A 167 -19.81 -10.50 8.13
CA ALA A 167 -19.98 -9.26 7.37
C ALA A 167 -18.75 -8.34 7.51
N GLY A 168 -18.20 -8.22 8.72
CA GLY A 168 -16.96 -7.47 8.96
C GLY A 168 -15.76 -8.04 8.20
N LEU A 169 -15.59 -9.36 8.22
CA LEU A 169 -14.53 -10.04 7.47
C LEU A 169 -14.69 -9.85 5.95
N PHE A 170 -15.91 -9.87 5.44
CA PHE A 170 -16.17 -9.60 4.04
C PHE A 170 -15.78 -8.16 3.66
N GLN A 171 -16.04 -7.18 4.53
CA GLN A 171 -15.58 -5.80 4.33
C GLN A 171 -14.05 -5.71 4.34
N VAL A 172 -13.37 -6.43 5.23
CA VAL A 172 -11.90 -6.52 5.24
C VAL A 172 -11.38 -7.08 3.91
N LEU A 173 -12.00 -8.14 3.38
CA LEU A 173 -11.64 -8.70 2.07
C LEU A 173 -11.84 -7.70 0.93
N GLN A 174 -12.92 -6.92 0.95
CA GLN A 174 -13.16 -5.87 -0.05
C GLN A 174 -12.10 -4.78 -0.01
N LEU A 175 -11.72 -4.32 1.19
CA LEU A 175 -10.65 -3.34 1.35
C LEU A 175 -9.30 -3.89 0.89
N LEU A 176 -9.01 -5.15 1.20
CA LEU A 176 -7.82 -5.85 0.71
C LEU A 176 -7.81 -5.94 -0.82
N GLU A 177 -8.94 -6.29 -1.42
CA GLU A 177 -9.08 -6.36 -2.88
C GLU A 177 -8.78 -5.01 -3.53
N LEU A 178 -9.39 -3.93 -3.03
CA LEU A 178 -9.14 -2.56 -3.49
C LEU A 178 -7.66 -2.19 -3.34
N LEU A 179 -7.04 -2.51 -2.21
CA LEU A 179 -5.63 -2.24 -1.95
C LEU A 179 -4.74 -2.86 -3.03
N ILE A 180 -5.00 -4.11 -3.41
CA ILE A 180 -4.21 -4.82 -4.43
C ILE A 180 -4.54 -4.34 -5.84
N GLN A 181 -5.80 -3.98 -6.12
CA GLN A 181 -6.20 -3.41 -7.41
C GLN A 181 -5.49 -2.08 -7.70
N GLU A 182 -5.22 -1.25 -6.69
CA GLU A 182 -4.43 -0.03 -6.84
C GLU A 182 -3.00 -0.34 -7.32
N LYS A 183 -2.37 -1.38 -6.77
CA LYS A 183 -1.05 -1.84 -7.23
C LYS A 183 -1.10 -2.33 -8.68
N ASN A 184 -2.10 -3.13 -9.01
CA ASN A 184 -2.28 -3.69 -10.36
C ASN A 184 -2.46 -2.58 -11.40
N THR A 185 -3.35 -1.63 -11.11
CA THR A 185 -3.61 -0.45 -11.96
C THR A 185 -2.35 0.39 -12.16
N PHE A 186 -1.58 0.61 -11.10
CA PHE A 186 -0.31 1.32 -11.18
C PHE A 186 0.69 0.59 -12.11
N ALA A 187 0.82 -0.73 -12.00
CA ALA A 187 1.71 -1.56 -12.80
C ALA A 187 1.33 -1.57 -14.29
N LEU A 188 0.04 -1.77 -14.63
CA LEU A 188 -0.46 -1.72 -16.02
C LEU A 188 -0.21 -0.36 -16.68
N ASN A 189 -0.38 0.72 -15.93
CA ASN A 189 -0.11 2.06 -16.42
C ASN A 189 1.40 2.36 -16.58
N GLN A 190 2.30 1.54 -16.06
CA GLN A 190 3.73 1.65 -16.37
C GLN A 190 4.10 0.95 -17.68
N THR A 191 3.52 -0.22 -17.95
CA THR A 191 3.80 -1.00 -19.16
C THR A 191 3.26 -0.31 -20.42
N ASN A 192 2.05 0.25 -20.36
CA ASN A 192 1.43 0.97 -21.48
C ASN A 192 2.18 2.25 -21.87
N ASN A 193 2.83 2.92 -20.91
CA ASN A 193 3.66 4.11 -21.17
C ASN A 193 5.09 3.78 -21.62
N ALA A 194 5.46 2.49 -21.67
CA ALA A 194 6.74 1.99 -22.17
C ALA A 194 6.67 1.46 -23.62
N SER A 195 5.46 1.37 -24.18
CA SER A 195 5.14 0.94 -25.54
C SER A 195 4.93 2.14 -26.45
#